data_AF-A0AAU8PFM6-F1
#
_entry.id   AF-A0AAU8PFM6-F1
#
_cell.length_a   1.000
_cell.length_b   1.000
_cell.length_c   1.000
_cell.angle_alpha   90.00
_cell.angle_beta   90.00
_cell.angle_gamma   90.00
#
_symmetry.space_group_name_H-M   'P 1'
#
loop_
_entity.id
_entity.type
_entity.pdbx_description
1 polymer ?
#
loop_
_entity_poly.entity_id
_entity_poly.type
_entity_poly.pdbx_seq_one_letter_code
_entity_poly.pdbx_strand_id
1 'polypeptide(L)'
;MEAKLKDFLRAQGAELVGISAVENIPDYHPPRNVNDIIPGARSVIVMAIPMLSGAIKCSSSRVATTQTKGMFEQLYRLSYQAGRYLERLGYRAAPIAPQIPIEMSRETKGFSGDLSLKHLAVAA
;
A
#
# COMPACT_ATOMS: atom_id res chain seq x y z
N MET A 1 -9.74 17.61 6.20
CA MET A 1 -10.09 16.17 6.12
C MET A 1 -8.84 15.32 6.18
N GLU A 2 -7.87 15.59 5.31
CA GLU A 2 -6.57 14.92 5.25
C GLU A 2 -5.87 14.75 6.62
N ALA A 3 -5.70 15.82 7.40
CA ALA A 3 -5.05 15.74 8.71
C ALA A 3 -5.72 14.72 9.64
N LYS A 4 -7.07 14.76 9.74
CA LYS A 4 -7.84 13.81 10.56
C LYS A 4 -7.67 12.36 10.11
N LEU A 5 -7.56 12.12 8.80
CA LEU A 5 -7.30 10.79 8.26
C LEU A 5 -5.89 10.31 8.59
N LYS A 6 -4.88 11.17 8.41
CA LYS A 6 -3.49 10.85 8.78
C LYS A 6 -3.38 10.55 10.27
N ASP A 7 -4.02 11.33 11.13
CA ASP A 7 -4.04 11.11 12.58
C ASP A 7 -4.77 9.81 12.97
N PHE A 8 -5.91 9.53 12.33
CA PHE A 8 -6.62 8.27 12.51
C PHE A 8 -5.74 7.06 12.16
N LEU A 9 -5.07 7.09 11.00
CA LEU A 9 -4.23 5.98 10.54
C LEU A 9 -2.97 5.80 11.38
N ARG A 10 -2.36 6.91 11.85
CA ARG A 10 -1.27 6.84 12.83
C ARG A 10 -1.72 6.20 14.14
N ALA A 11 -2.90 6.57 14.63
CA ALA A 11 -3.48 5.95 15.82
C ALA A 11 -3.79 4.45 15.64
N GLN A 12 -4.01 3.99 14.40
CA GLN A 12 -4.15 2.54 14.09
C GLN A 12 -2.82 1.79 13.95
N GLY A 13 -1.68 2.49 13.99
CA GLY A 13 -0.34 1.93 13.94
C GLY A 13 0.40 2.11 12.61
N ALA A 14 -0.05 2.99 11.71
CA ALA A 14 0.77 3.42 10.58
C ALA A 14 1.86 4.40 11.06
N GLU A 15 3.13 4.13 10.76
CA GLU A 15 4.23 5.01 11.16
C GLU A 15 4.28 6.26 10.26
N LEU A 16 4.15 6.03 8.95
CA LEU A 16 4.08 7.09 7.94
C LEU A 16 2.79 6.97 7.15
N VAL A 17 2.22 8.12 6.81
CA VAL A 17 1.01 8.24 5.98
C VAL A 17 1.21 9.39 4.99
N GLY A 18 1.27 9.04 3.72
CA GLY A 18 1.34 9.95 2.59
C GLY A 18 0.01 9.99 1.84
N ILE A 19 -0.29 11.12 1.20
CA ILE A 19 -1.46 11.25 0.32
C ILE A 19 -1.04 12.06 -0.90
N SER A 20 -1.28 11.50 -2.08
CA SER A 20 -0.99 12.16 -3.35
C SER A 20 -2.23 12.17 -4.23
N ALA A 21 -2.34 13.20 -5.06
CA ALA A 21 -3.22 13.16 -6.22
C ALA A 21 -2.70 12.13 -7.24
N VAL A 22 -3.60 11.54 -8.04
CA VAL A 22 -3.24 10.49 -9.02
C VAL A 22 -2.33 11.04 -10.12
N GLU A 23 -2.54 12.29 -10.51
CA GLU A 23 -1.75 13.01 -11.52
C GLU A 23 -0.28 13.27 -11.11
N ASN A 24 0.04 13.18 -9.83
CA ASN A 24 1.42 13.36 -9.33
C ASN A 24 2.20 12.04 -9.29
N ILE A 25 1.56 10.90 -9.60
CA ILE A 25 2.23 9.61 -9.60
C ILE A 25 3.21 9.56 -10.77
N PRO A 26 4.51 9.37 -10.53
CA PRO A 26 5.49 9.29 -11.62
C PRO A 26 5.24 8.06 -12.48
N ASP A 27 5.53 8.17 -13.77
CA ASP A 27 5.43 7.05 -14.70
C ASP A 27 6.32 5.88 -14.26
N TYR A 28 5.83 4.66 -14.46
CA TYR A 28 6.57 3.44 -14.19
C TYR A 28 6.23 2.34 -15.18
N HIS A 29 7.11 1.35 -15.28
CA HIS A 29 6.96 0.22 -16.19
C HIS A 29 6.73 -1.10 -15.42
N PRO A 30 5.77 -1.95 -15.83
CA PRO A 30 4.75 -1.67 -16.85
C PRO A 30 3.76 -0.59 -16.37
N PRO A 31 3.22 0.23 -17.29
CA PRO A 31 2.23 1.25 -16.91
C PRO A 31 0.98 0.57 -16.38
N ARG A 32 0.42 1.13 -15.30
CA ARG A 32 -0.84 0.68 -14.71
C ARG A 32 -1.71 1.89 -14.40
N ASN A 33 -3.01 1.79 -14.67
CA ASN A 33 -3.94 2.90 -14.51
C ASN A 33 -4.73 2.75 -13.22
N VAL A 34 -4.73 3.80 -12.37
CA VAL A 34 -5.50 3.81 -11.13
C VAL A 34 -7.01 3.63 -11.40
N ASN A 35 -7.48 4.07 -12.57
CA ASN A 35 -8.89 3.91 -12.97
C ASN A 35 -9.30 2.45 -13.20
N ASP A 36 -8.35 1.53 -13.40
CA ASP A 36 -8.64 0.09 -13.53
C ASP A 36 -9.10 -0.50 -12.18
N ILE A 37 -8.77 0.17 -11.06
CA ILE A 37 -9.16 -0.24 -9.70
C ILE A 37 -10.45 0.46 -9.27
N ILE A 38 -10.45 1.80 -9.27
CA ILE A 38 -11.64 2.63 -9.00
C ILE A 38 -11.75 3.67 -10.10
N PRO A 39 -12.77 3.56 -10.98
CA PRO A 39 -13.02 4.57 -11.99
C PRO A 39 -13.28 5.95 -11.37
N GLY A 40 -12.50 6.95 -11.79
CA GLY A 40 -12.57 8.32 -11.30
C GLY A 40 -11.87 8.55 -9.95
N ALA A 41 -10.97 7.65 -9.53
CA ALA A 41 -10.12 7.90 -8.37
C ALA A 41 -9.24 9.14 -8.59
N ARG A 42 -9.15 10.00 -7.56
CA ARG A 42 -8.40 11.26 -7.61
C ARG A 42 -7.17 11.28 -6.71
N SER A 43 -7.08 10.34 -5.78
CA SER A 43 -6.02 10.33 -4.78
C SER A 43 -5.64 8.92 -4.38
N VAL A 44 -4.38 8.75 -3.99
CA VAL A 44 -3.84 7.55 -3.35
C VAL A 44 -3.42 7.87 -1.93
N ILE A 45 -3.59 6.90 -1.03
CA ILE A 45 -3.13 6.98 0.36
C ILE A 45 -2.09 5.89 0.53
N VAL A 46 -0.88 6.28 0.94
CA VAL A 46 0.25 5.38 1.13
C VAL A 46 0.56 5.30 2.61
N MET A 47 0.74 4.08 3.11
CA MET A 47 1.09 3.82 4.52
C MET A 47 2.35 2.98 4.59
N ALA A 48 3.18 3.24 5.58
CA ALA A 48 4.35 2.43 5.87
C ALA A 48 4.41 2.08 7.36
N ILE A 49 4.96 0.90 7.63
CA ILE A 49 5.30 0.42 8.97
C ILE A 49 6.74 -0.09 8.95
N PRO A 50 7.52 0.11 10.03
CA PRO A 50 8.89 -0.36 10.10
C PRO A 50 8.95 -1.88 10.18
N MET A 51 9.92 -2.48 9.47
CA MET A 51 10.26 -3.89 9.68
C MET A 51 11.01 -4.06 11.01
N LEU A 52 10.88 -5.23 11.62
CA LEU A 52 11.63 -5.55 12.84
C LEU A 52 13.11 -5.70 12.51
N SER A 53 13.96 -4.80 13.03
CA SER A 53 15.42 -4.83 12.76
C SER A 53 16.06 -6.17 13.11
N GLY A 54 15.62 -6.81 14.21
CA GLY A 54 16.12 -8.12 14.62
C GLY A 54 15.77 -9.23 13.62
N ALA A 55 14.60 -9.18 13.00
CA ALA A 55 14.19 -10.17 11.99
C ALA A 55 14.97 -10.00 10.68
N ILE A 56 15.27 -8.75 10.29
CA ILE A 56 16.09 -8.46 9.10
C ILE A 56 17.55 -8.89 9.29
N LYS A 57 18.11 -8.70 10.50
CA LYS A 57 19.51 -8.99 10.79
C LYS A 57 19.77 -10.44 11.20
N CYS A 58 18.73 -11.25 11.41
CA CYS A 58 18.91 -12.63 11.83
C CYS A 58 19.39 -13.52 10.67
N SER A 59 20.10 -14.60 10.99
CA SER A 59 20.57 -15.58 10.00
C SER A 59 19.45 -16.54 9.53
N SER A 60 18.31 -16.55 10.22
CA SER A 60 17.20 -17.47 9.92
C SER A 60 16.26 -16.88 8.88
N SER A 61 16.36 -17.37 7.64
CA SER A 61 15.45 -16.98 6.56
C SER A 61 13.98 -17.20 6.90
N ARG A 62 13.65 -18.23 7.70
CA ARG A 62 12.29 -18.48 8.17
C ARG A 62 11.76 -17.33 9.02
N VAL A 63 12.58 -16.80 9.93
CA VAL A 63 12.19 -15.68 10.80
C VAL A 63 11.98 -14.40 9.99
N ALA A 64 12.87 -14.11 9.04
CA ALA A 64 12.71 -12.97 8.13
C ALA A 64 11.41 -13.07 7.32
N THR A 65 11.09 -14.25 6.79
CA THR A 65 9.84 -14.53 6.07
C THR A 65 8.61 -14.39 6.97
N THR A 66 8.64 -14.94 8.19
CA THR A 66 7.53 -14.81 9.16
C THR A 66 7.25 -13.35 9.49
N GLN A 67 8.29 -12.54 9.73
CA GLN A 67 8.13 -11.11 9.98
C GLN A 67 7.56 -10.37 8.77
N THR A 68 8.01 -10.72 7.56
CA THR A 68 7.50 -10.11 6.32
C THR A 68 6.02 -10.43 6.13
N LYS A 69 5.61 -11.68 6.37
CA LYS A 69 4.19 -12.08 6.37
C LYS A 69 3.37 -11.29 7.38
N GLY A 70 3.83 -11.21 8.64
CA GLY A 70 3.13 -10.46 9.68
C GLY A 70 3.00 -8.97 9.34
N MET A 71 4.05 -8.38 8.75
CA MET A 71 4.01 -6.99 8.27
C MET A 71 2.94 -6.79 7.18
N PHE A 72 2.84 -7.69 6.20
CA PHE A 72 1.77 -7.61 5.19
C PHE A 72 0.38 -7.71 5.80
N GLU A 73 0.16 -8.60 6.77
CA GLU A 73 -1.11 -8.71 7.50
C GLU A 73 -1.47 -7.41 8.24
N GLN A 74 -0.49 -6.74 8.85
CA GLN A 74 -0.72 -5.42 9.46
C GLN A 74 -1.09 -4.36 8.41
N LEU A 75 -0.39 -4.31 7.28
CA LEU A 75 -0.68 -3.37 6.20
C LEU A 75 -2.08 -3.61 5.60
N TYR A 76 -2.50 -4.87 5.44
CA TYR A 76 -3.87 -5.19 5.03
C TYR A 76 -4.90 -4.66 6.01
N ARG A 77 -4.68 -4.87 7.32
CA ARG A 77 -5.58 -4.35 8.35
C ARG A 77 -5.69 -2.83 8.25
N LEU A 78 -4.56 -2.13 8.12
CA LEU A 78 -4.53 -0.66 7.99
C LEU A 78 -5.27 -0.19 6.73
N SER A 79 -5.01 -0.82 5.58
CA SER A 79 -5.70 -0.50 4.31
C SER A 79 -7.21 -0.73 4.39
N TYR A 80 -7.64 -1.82 5.04
CA TYR A 80 -9.06 -2.07 5.28
C TYR A 80 -9.68 -1.02 6.21
N GLN A 81 -9.01 -0.66 7.30
CA GLN A 81 -9.46 0.38 8.23
C GLN A 81 -9.55 1.76 7.56
N ALA A 82 -8.58 2.10 6.71
CA ALA A 82 -8.59 3.33 5.90
C ALA A 82 -9.83 3.35 4.98
N GLY A 83 -10.08 2.26 4.26
CA GLY A 83 -11.25 2.11 3.40
C GLY A 83 -12.56 2.31 4.18
N ARG A 84 -12.73 1.61 5.30
CA ARG A 84 -13.93 1.74 6.15
C ARG A 84 -14.12 3.14 6.71
N TYR A 85 -13.04 3.83 7.08
CA TYR A 85 -13.11 5.21 7.55
C TYR A 85 -13.59 6.14 6.42
N LEU A 86 -13.07 5.99 5.22
CA LEU A 86 -13.46 6.78 4.05
C LEU A 86 -14.91 6.51 3.60
N GLU A 87 -15.33 5.25 3.59
CA GLU A 87 -16.70 4.86 3.25
C GLU A 87 -17.73 5.44 4.23
N ARG A 88 -17.42 5.50 5.53
CA ARG A 88 -18.27 6.17 6.53
C ARG A 88 -18.43 7.67 6.27
N LEU A 89 -17.51 8.28 5.53
CA LEU A 89 -17.56 9.68 5.12
C LEU A 89 -18.18 9.86 3.71
N GLY A 90 -18.65 8.77 3.07
CA GLY A 90 -19.29 8.80 1.76
C GLY A 90 -18.33 8.68 0.57
N TYR A 91 -17.07 8.32 0.78
CA TYR A 91 -16.09 8.10 -0.30
C TYR A 91 -16.01 6.62 -0.70
N ARG A 92 -15.61 6.37 -1.95
CA ARG A 92 -15.23 5.03 -2.42
C ARG A 92 -13.73 4.84 -2.20
N ALA A 93 -13.33 3.69 -1.65
CA ALA A 93 -11.93 3.35 -1.42
C ALA A 93 -11.73 1.84 -1.61
N ALA A 94 -10.55 1.45 -2.11
CA ALA A 94 -10.18 0.05 -2.31
C ALA A 94 -8.74 -0.16 -1.81
N PRO A 95 -8.47 -1.22 -1.04
CA PRO A 95 -7.12 -1.56 -0.62
C PRO A 95 -6.35 -2.19 -1.78
N ILE A 96 -5.08 -1.84 -1.93
CA ILE A 96 -4.14 -2.51 -2.85
C ILE A 96 -3.33 -3.53 -2.05
N ALA A 97 -3.28 -4.75 -2.56
CA ALA A 97 -2.52 -5.84 -1.94
C ALA A 97 -1.01 -5.60 -2.06
N PRO A 98 -0.24 -5.62 -0.96
CA PRO A 98 1.20 -5.36 -1.03
C PRO A 98 2.03 -6.52 -1.59
N GLN A 99 1.47 -7.73 -1.69
CA GLN A 99 2.23 -8.92 -2.11
C GLN A 99 1.53 -9.85 -3.10
N ILE A 100 0.38 -9.47 -3.68
CA ILE A 100 -0.32 -10.30 -4.66
C ILE A 100 0.14 -9.91 -6.07
N PRO A 101 0.77 -10.82 -6.82
CA PRO A 101 1.01 -10.62 -8.23
C PRO A 101 -0.30 -10.71 -9.00
N ILE A 102 -0.51 -9.79 -9.94
CA ILE A 102 -1.69 -9.81 -10.82
C ILE A 102 -1.42 -10.51 -12.14
N GLU A 103 -0.14 -10.66 -12.51
CA GLU A 103 0.27 -11.29 -13.76
C GLU A 103 1.49 -12.19 -13.50
N MET A 104 1.36 -13.47 -13.84
CA MET A 104 2.44 -14.47 -13.70
C MET A 104 3.03 -14.87 -15.06
N SER A 105 3.00 -13.97 -16.04
CA SER A 105 3.57 -14.18 -17.37
C SER A 105 5.10 -14.28 -17.30
N ARG A 106 5.74 -14.82 -18.34
CA ARG A 106 7.22 -14.86 -18.43
C ARG A 106 7.85 -13.47 -18.42
N GLU A 107 7.11 -12.47 -18.90
CA GLU A 107 7.53 -11.08 -18.97
C GLU A 107 7.52 -10.44 -17.58
N THR A 108 6.40 -10.54 -16.86
CA THR A 108 6.24 -9.94 -15.52
C THR A 108 6.85 -10.76 -14.39
N LYS A 109 7.09 -12.06 -14.63
CA LYS A 109 7.66 -13.05 -13.69
C LYS A 109 6.94 -13.11 -12.34
N GLY A 110 5.68 -12.68 -12.27
CA GLY A 110 4.97 -12.61 -10.99
C GLY A 110 5.45 -11.49 -10.07
N PHE A 111 6.13 -10.46 -10.58
CA PHE A 111 6.58 -9.29 -9.81
C PHE A 111 5.80 -8.01 -10.14
N SER A 112 4.62 -8.13 -10.76
CA SER A 112 3.73 -7.02 -11.05
C SER A 112 2.49 -7.08 -10.17
N GLY A 113 2.21 -6.01 -9.43
CA GLY A 113 0.94 -5.78 -8.73
C GLY A 113 0.05 -4.78 -9.49
N ASP A 114 -1.13 -4.47 -8.95
CA ASP A 114 -2.08 -3.53 -9.55
C ASP A 114 -1.47 -2.16 -9.85
N LEU A 115 -0.64 -1.64 -8.93
CA LEU A 115 0.13 -0.41 -9.09
C LEU A 115 1.54 -0.57 -8.52
N SER A 116 2.46 0.31 -8.92
CA SER A 116 3.80 0.34 -8.34
C SER A 116 3.82 1.06 -7.00
N LEU A 117 3.72 0.31 -5.90
CA LEU A 117 3.68 0.87 -4.54
C LEU A 117 4.89 1.77 -4.21
N LYS A 118 6.04 1.54 -4.85
CA LYS A 118 7.23 2.39 -4.69
C LYS A 118 7.05 3.78 -5.30
N HIS A 119 6.46 3.86 -6.49
CA HIS A 119 6.20 5.14 -7.16
C HIS A 119 5.07 5.90 -6.46
N LEU A 120 4.06 5.18 -5.95
CA LEU A 120 3.05 5.79 -5.08
C LEU A 120 3.70 6.40 -3.83
N ALA A 121 4.65 5.71 -3.20
CA ALA A 121 5.35 6.19 -2.02
C ALA A 121 6.26 7.40 -2.29
N VAL A 122 6.82 7.54 -3.50
CA VAL A 122 7.61 8.72 -3.89
C VAL A 122 6.71 9.94 -4.09
N ALA A 123 5.50 9.75 -4.60
CA ALA A 123 4.56 10.85 -4.86
C ALA A 123 3.86 11.38 -3.59
N ALA A 124 3.75 10.57 -2.54
CA ALA A 124 2.82 10.76 -1.42
C ALA A 124 3.43 11.28 -0.11
#